data_AF-A0A151GSU4-F1
#
_entry.id   AF-A0A151GSU4-F1
#
_cell.length_a   1.000
_cell.length_b   1.000
_cell.length_c   1.000
_cell.angle_alpha   90.00
_cell.angle_beta   90.00
_cell.angle_gamma   90.00
#
_symmetry.space_group_name_H-M   'P 1'
#
loop_
_entity.id
_entity.type
_entity.pdbx_description
1 polymer ?
#
loop_
_entity_poly.entity_id
_entity_poly.type
_entity_poly.pdbx_seq_one_letter_code
_entity_poly.pdbx_strand_id
1 'polypeptide(L)'
;MPDATVDGPPAELSADGSRRRSAPGSTAESREQEHEKQPEAGDSGVGETPVSPPLPARHVPITAGPRAARLQDIYAQALRHTLSKLAAWDNFAGCYPTVAARAETVLRQVQGQMVNRMREKCEVKESPPRTIKEFENILVARNVVVKLNELESLIDDASARRKDASSSAVEPIPPHLLPPPTILSAHLSPALAPHQSLLNAKLQTTQSQNALLADHVRGQHAEIEDLLARLEAAADDVRSANRALGAVASQIAEEARDAVVGTP
;
A
#
# COMPACT_ATOMS: atom_id res chain seq x y z
N MET A 1 21.08 6.19 51.68
CA MET A 1 21.93 5.56 52.72
C MET A 1 21.02 4.87 53.70
N PRO A 2 21.13 3.54 53.90
CA PRO A 2 21.52 2.46 52.98
C PRO A 2 20.23 1.82 52.38
N ASP A 3 20.15 0.64 51.75
CA ASP A 3 21.08 -0.50 51.64
C ASP A 3 20.94 -1.24 50.29
N ALA A 4 21.85 -2.16 49.97
CA ALA A 4 22.00 -2.77 48.64
C ALA A 4 22.24 -4.30 48.63
N THR A 5 21.77 -4.97 47.58
CA THR A 5 22.22 -6.29 47.05
C THR A 5 21.62 -6.39 45.64
N VAL A 6 22.31 -6.59 44.50
CA VAL A 6 23.44 -7.48 44.14
C VAL A 6 23.07 -8.96 44.27
N ASP A 7 22.77 -9.63 43.15
CA ASP A 7 23.72 -10.59 42.55
C ASP A 7 23.41 -10.88 41.06
N GLY A 8 24.34 -11.53 40.35
CA GLY A 8 24.38 -11.70 38.89
C GLY A 8 24.00 -13.10 38.33
N PRO A 9 24.23 -13.32 37.02
CA PRO A 9 23.80 -14.52 36.25
C PRO A 9 24.88 -15.64 36.25
N PRO A 10 24.57 -16.88 35.82
CA PRO A 10 24.59 -17.28 34.40
C PRO A 10 23.40 -18.25 34.05
N ALA A 11 23.30 -19.01 32.95
CA ALA A 11 24.24 -19.36 31.87
C ALA A 11 23.55 -19.68 30.51
N GLU A 12 24.37 -19.94 29.49
CA GLU A 12 24.11 -20.44 28.14
C GLU A 12 24.08 -21.98 28.03
N LEU A 13 23.59 -22.50 26.88
CA LEU A 13 24.04 -23.67 26.07
C LEU A 13 22.82 -24.10 25.19
N SER A 14 22.84 -23.98 23.85
CA SER A 14 23.58 -24.80 22.86
C SER A 14 23.20 -26.29 22.88
N ALA A 15 23.07 -27.04 21.78
CA ALA A 15 22.95 -26.78 20.34
C ALA A 15 22.67 -28.14 19.65
N ASP A 16 22.28 -28.15 18.36
CA ASP A 16 22.18 -29.35 17.49
C ASP A 16 21.20 -30.48 17.92
N GLY A 17 20.79 -31.41 17.06
CA GLY A 17 21.06 -31.55 15.62
C GLY A 17 20.67 -32.94 15.08
N SER A 18 20.28 -32.99 13.80
CA SER A 18 20.17 -34.19 12.94
C SER A 18 19.13 -35.31 13.23
N ARG A 19 18.05 -35.25 12.43
CA ARG A 19 17.64 -36.29 11.44
C ARG A 19 17.77 -37.78 11.81
N ARG A 20 16.64 -38.51 11.76
CA ARG A 20 16.51 -39.68 10.85
C ARG A 20 15.06 -40.06 10.53
N ARG A 21 14.90 -40.61 9.32
CA ARG A 21 13.67 -41.06 8.66
C ARG A 21 13.03 -42.26 9.38
N SER A 22 11.70 -42.42 9.27
CA SER A 22 11.03 -43.68 8.91
C SER A 22 9.51 -43.50 8.70
N ALA A 23 9.03 -44.04 7.58
CA ALA A 23 7.66 -44.52 7.31
C ALA A 23 7.82 -46.01 6.88
N PRO A 24 6.78 -46.87 6.70
CA PRO A 24 5.36 -46.58 6.46
C PRO A 24 4.35 -47.53 7.16
N GLY A 25 3.07 -47.45 6.77
CA GLY A 25 1.96 -48.35 7.16
C GLY A 25 0.67 -47.55 7.35
N SER A 26 -0.24 -47.37 6.39
CA SER A 26 -1.02 -48.34 5.59
C SER A 26 -2.10 -49.08 6.38
N THR A 27 -3.27 -48.44 6.51
CA THR A 27 -4.58 -49.09 6.54
C THR A 27 -5.56 -48.25 5.71
N ALA A 28 -6.39 -48.93 4.92
CA ALA A 28 -7.35 -48.31 4.02
C ALA A 28 -8.73 -48.95 4.20
N GLU A 29 -9.69 -48.14 4.64
CA GLU A 29 -11.14 -48.36 4.54
C GLU A 29 -11.67 -46.99 4.08
N SER A 30 -12.18 -46.81 2.87
CA SER A 30 -13.35 -47.41 2.22
C SER A 30 -14.64 -47.28 3.03
N ARG A 31 -15.80 -46.90 2.48
CA ARG A 31 -16.15 -46.16 1.25
C ARG A 31 -17.68 -46.00 1.29
N GLU A 32 -18.21 -44.80 1.50
CA GLU A 32 -19.61 -44.51 1.15
C GLU A 32 -19.68 -43.28 0.26
N GLN A 33 -20.52 -43.39 -0.77
CA GLN A 33 -20.69 -42.43 -1.84
C GLN A 33 -22.16 -42.05 -1.90
N GLU A 34 -22.47 -40.75 -1.88
CA GLU A 34 -23.63 -40.26 -2.61
C GLU A 34 -23.15 -39.21 -3.64
N HIS A 35 -23.56 -39.44 -4.88
CA HIS A 35 -23.49 -38.50 -5.99
C HIS A 35 -24.69 -37.56 -5.90
N GLU A 36 -24.57 -36.30 -6.35
CA GLU A 36 -25.18 -35.91 -7.63
C GLU A 36 -24.66 -34.56 -8.22
N LYS A 37 -24.33 -34.61 -9.53
CA LYS A 37 -24.26 -33.54 -10.56
C LYS A 37 -23.26 -32.36 -10.47
N GLN A 38 -22.19 -32.55 -11.26
CA GLN A 38 -21.48 -31.57 -12.11
C GLN A 38 -22.38 -30.98 -13.23
N PRO A 39 -22.02 -29.90 -13.97
CA PRO A 39 -20.84 -29.79 -14.85
C PRO A 39 -19.97 -28.53 -14.59
N GLU A 40 -18.64 -28.58 -14.65
CA GLU A 40 -17.76 -28.72 -15.85
C GLU A 40 -17.82 -27.53 -16.83
N ALA A 41 -16.88 -26.59 -16.64
CA ALA A 41 -16.14 -25.94 -17.72
C ALA A 41 -14.77 -25.54 -17.15
N GLY A 42 -13.69 -26.19 -17.61
CA GLY A 42 -12.34 -25.94 -17.11
C GLY A 42 -11.51 -25.05 -18.02
N ASP A 43 -10.49 -24.40 -17.46
CA ASP A 43 -9.19 -24.25 -18.12
C ASP A 43 -8.08 -24.17 -17.05
N SER A 44 -6.86 -24.59 -17.40
CA SER A 44 -5.70 -24.63 -16.50
C SER A 44 -4.66 -23.59 -16.89
N GLY A 45 -4.41 -22.60 -16.02
CA GLY A 45 -3.49 -21.51 -16.32
C GLY A 45 -2.78 -20.93 -15.10
N VAL A 46 -1.56 -21.43 -14.85
CA VAL A 46 -0.40 -20.78 -14.19
C VAL A 46 -0.67 -19.92 -12.94
N GLY A 47 -0.11 -20.34 -11.80
CA GLY A 47 -0.06 -19.52 -10.59
C GLY A 47 0.82 -18.28 -10.77
N GLU A 48 0.19 -17.12 -10.89
CA GLU A 48 0.87 -15.82 -11.01
C GLU A 48 1.02 -15.17 -9.63
N THR A 49 2.26 -14.93 -9.20
CA THR A 49 2.57 -14.16 -7.99
C THR A 49 2.01 -12.74 -8.10
N PRO A 50 1.32 -12.19 -7.08
CA PRO A 50 0.79 -10.84 -7.15
C PRO A 50 1.93 -9.81 -7.12
N VAL A 51 2.39 -9.41 -8.30
CA VAL A 51 3.30 -8.26 -8.46
C VAL A 51 2.55 -7.01 -8.02
N SER A 52 3.04 -6.36 -6.96
CA SER A 52 2.45 -5.12 -6.47
C SER A 52 2.40 -4.07 -7.58
N PRO A 53 1.27 -3.38 -7.80
CA PRO A 53 1.18 -2.35 -8.83
C PRO A 53 2.20 -1.23 -8.54
N PRO A 54 2.88 -0.68 -9.57
CA PRO A 54 3.83 0.40 -9.37
C PRO A 54 3.11 1.62 -8.80
N LEU A 55 3.78 2.30 -7.86
CA LEU A 55 3.33 3.59 -7.32
C LEU A 55 2.95 4.53 -8.47
N PRO A 56 1.79 5.21 -8.42
CA PRO A 56 1.37 6.10 -9.48
C PRO A 56 2.43 7.19 -9.67
N ALA A 57 3.05 7.22 -10.84
CA ALA A 57 4.02 8.24 -11.18
C ALA A 57 3.33 9.61 -11.07
N ARG A 58 3.83 10.47 -10.17
CA ARG A 58 3.34 11.85 -10.01
C ARG A 58 3.46 12.49 -11.39
N HIS A 59 2.33 12.76 -12.05
CA HIS A 59 2.29 13.22 -13.45
C HIS A 59 2.90 14.63 -13.55
N VAL A 60 4.22 14.67 -13.71
CA VAL A 60 4.98 15.92 -13.81
C VAL A 60 4.86 16.44 -15.23
N PRO A 61 4.48 17.72 -15.43
CA PRO A 61 4.31 18.27 -16.76
C PRO A 61 5.64 18.26 -17.52
N ILE A 62 5.59 17.86 -18.79
CA ILE A 62 6.76 17.79 -19.70
C ILE A 62 7.24 19.21 -20.09
N THR A 63 6.39 20.21 -19.92
CA THR A 63 6.73 21.63 -20.16
C THR A 63 7.80 22.13 -19.20
N ALA A 64 8.80 22.87 -19.70
CA ALA A 64 9.87 23.40 -18.87
C ALA A 64 9.36 24.33 -17.75
N GLY A 65 9.55 23.93 -16.49
CA GLY A 65 9.32 24.78 -15.31
C GLY A 65 10.41 25.87 -15.15
N PRO A 66 10.30 26.73 -14.13
CA PRO A 66 11.12 27.94 -14.02
C PRO A 66 12.63 27.66 -13.99
N ARG A 67 13.07 26.60 -13.29
CA ARG A 67 14.48 26.19 -13.25
C ARG A 67 14.96 25.54 -14.55
N ALA A 68 14.10 24.78 -15.23
CA ALA A 68 14.41 24.17 -16.52
C ALA A 68 14.55 25.24 -17.63
N ALA A 69 13.65 26.23 -17.65
CA ALA A 69 13.76 27.40 -18.52
C ALA A 69 15.05 28.19 -18.23
N ARG A 70 15.33 28.52 -16.97
CA ARG A 70 16.55 29.23 -16.58
C ARG A 70 17.85 28.48 -16.95
N LEU A 71 17.85 27.15 -16.89
CA LEU A 71 18.98 26.32 -17.36
C LEU A 71 19.21 26.50 -18.87
N GLN A 72 18.14 26.46 -19.66
CA GLN A 72 18.19 26.68 -21.11
C GLN A 72 18.66 28.11 -21.44
N ASP A 73 18.17 29.12 -20.71
CA ASP A 73 18.56 30.52 -20.88
C ASP A 73 20.04 30.76 -20.58
N ILE A 74 20.55 30.25 -19.44
CA ILE A 74 21.96 30.38 -19.06
C ILE A 74 22.85 29.70 -20.10
N TYR A 75 22.47 28.52 -20.59
CA TYR A 75 23.23 27.81 -21.62
C TYR A 75 23.24 28.57 -22.96
N ALA A 76 22.08 29.11 -23.40
CA ALA A 76 22.00 29.95 -24.59
C ALA A 76 22.82 31.25 -24.46
N GLN A 77 22.83 31.88 -23.28
CA GLN A 77 23.65 33.05 -22.99
C GLN A 77 25.16 32.71 -23.03
N ALA A 78 25.56 31.60 -22.40
CA ALA A 78 26.94 31.13 -22.41
C ALA A 78 27.45 30.83 -23.82
N LEU A 79 26.64 30.17 -24.66
CA LEU A 79 26.97 29.92 -26.07
C LEU A 79 27.06 31.22 -26.90
N ARG A 80 26.14 32.17 -26.71
CA ARG A 80 26.22 33.48 -27.39
C ARG A 80 27.50 34.23 -26.99
N HIS A 81 27.90 34.15 -25.72
CA HIS A 81 29.14 34.77 -25.24
C HIS A 81 30.41 34.08 -25.75
N THR A 82 30.46 32.74 -25.80
CA THR A 82 31.62 32.04 -26.37
C THR A 82 31.74 32.26 -27.88
N LEU A 83 30.62 32.21 -28.61
CA LEU A 83 30.60 32.51 -30.04
C LEU A 83 30.95 33.97 -30.34
N SER A 84 30.54 34.95 -29.52
CA SER A 84 30.90 36.36 -29.74
C SER A 84 32.40 36.62 -29.51
N LYS A 85 33.02 35.97 -28.52
CA LYS A 85 34.48 36.03 -28.29
C LYS A 85 35.29 35.42 -29.44
N LEU A 86 34.78 34.34 -30.05
CA LEU A 86 35.39 33.69 -31.23
C LEU A 86 35.13 34.46 -32.54
N ALA A 87 34.00 35.17 -32.65
CA ALA A 87 33.66 36.01 -33.79
C ALA A 87 34.38 37.37 -33.78
N ALA A 88 34.87 37.83 -32.62
CA ALA A 88 35.70 39.03 -32.52
C ALA A 88 37.03 38.83 -33.28
N TRP A 89 37.22 39.61 -34.34
CA TRP A 89 38.36 39.47 -35.25
C TRP A 89 39.71 39.63 -34.54
N ASP A 90 39.84 40.60 -33.63
CA ASP A 90 41.12 40.93 -32.99
C ASP A 90 41.66 39.78 -32.14
N ASN A 91 40.76 39.05 -31.44
CA ASN A 91 41.10 37.85 -30.69
C ASN A 91 41.63 36.73 -31.61
N PHE A 92 41.04 36.59 -32.81
CA PHE A 92 41.38 35.52 -33.75
C PHE A 92 42.65 35.86 -34.55
N ALA A 93 42.76 37.09 -35.04
CA ALA A 93 43.92 37.60 -35.77
C ALA A 93 45.18 37.67 -34.88
N GLY A 94 45.03 38.01 -33.60
CA GLY A 94 46.13 38.01 -32.63
C GLY A 94 46.79 36.65 -32.42
N CYS A 95 46.05 35.55 -32.62
CA CYS A 95 46.60 34.19 -32.58
C CYS A 95 47.30 33.76 -33.89
N TYR A 96 47.03 34.44 -35.01
CA TYR A 96 47.56 34.10 -36.34
C TYR A 96 48.15 35.31 -37.10
N PRO A 97 49.08 36.08 -36.50
CA PRO A 97 49.51 37.38 -37.03
C PRO A 97 50.13 37.30 -38.43
N THR A 98 50.86 36.22 -38.73
CA THR A 98 51.50 36.00 -40.04
C THR A 98 50.49 35.70 -41.16
N VAL A 99 49.40 34.99 -40.84
CA VAL A 99 48.33 34.64 -41.78
C VAL A 99 47.36 35.81 -41.93
N ALA A 100 47.05 36.50 -40.84
CA ALA A 100 46.24 37.73 -40.87
C ALA A 100 46.87 38.79 -41.78
N ALA A 101 48.19 38.99 -41.73
CA ALA A 101 48.88 39.95 -42.59
C ALA A 101 49.01 39.56 -44.07
N ARG A 102 48.91 38.25 -44.41
CA ARG A 102 49.15 37.74 -45.78
C ARG A 102 47.90 37.23 -46.51
N ALA A 103 46.88 36.78 -45.77
CA ALA A 103 45.71 36.09 -46.29
C ALA A 103 44.47 36.35 -45.41
N GLU A 104 44.24 37.60 -45.05
CA GLU A 104 43.10 38.04 -44.21
C GLU A 104 41.75 37.48 -44.68
N THR A 105 41.47 37.52 -45.98
CA THR A 105 40.20 37.05 -46.57
C THR A 105 39.95 35.57 -46.30
N VAL A 106 40.97 34.72 -46.48
CA VAL A 106 40.89 33.28 -46.21
C VAL A 106 40.72 33.03 -44.71
N LEU A 107 41.44 33.77 -43.85
CA LEU A 107 41.35 33.62 -42.41
C LEU A 107 39.98 34.06 -41.87
N ARG A 108 39.39 35.14 -42.40
CA ARG A 108 37.99 35.56 -42.12
C ARG A 108 36.99 34.51 -42.57
N GLN A 109 37.19 33.90 -43.74
CA GLN A 109 36.34 32.81 -44.21
C GLN A 109 36.40 31.58 -43.30
N VAL A 110 37.60 31.18 -42.84
CA VAL A 110 37.77 30.07 -41.88
C VAL A 110 37.13 30.40 -40.52
N GLN A 111 37.32 31.62 -40.00
CA GLN A 111 36.67 32.07 -38.76
C GLN A 111 35.14 32.01 -38.89
N GLY A 112 34.59 32.56 -39.98
CA GLY A 112 33.16 32.54 -40.28
C GLY A 112 32.62 31.12 -40.41
N GLN A 113 33.33 30.23 -41.11
CA GLN A 113 32.97 28.81 -41.21
C GLN A 113 33.03 28.10 -39.86
N MET A 114 34.03 28.35 -39.01
CA MET A 114 34.13 27.76 -37.68
C MET A 114 32.97 28.20 -36.78
N VAL A 115 32.70 29.51 -36.73
CA VAL A 115 31.59 30.08 -35.95
C VAL A 115 30.24 29.57 -36.49
N ASN A 116 30.07 29.48 -37.81
CA ASN A 116 28.84 28.97 -38.43
C ASN A 116 28.66 27.46 -38.20
N ARG A 117 29.70 26.63 -38.28
CA ARG A 117 29.62 25.18 -37.98
C ARG A 117 29.33 24.92 -36.51
N MET A 118 29.96 25.68 -35.61
CA MET A 118 29.68 25.62 -34.18
C MET A 118 28.25 26.08 -33.89
N ARG A 119 27.79 27.14 -34.57
CA ARG A 119 26.40 27.61 -34.54
C ARG A 119 25.43 26.55 -35.07
N GLU A 120 25.64 25.95 -36.24
CA GLU A 120 24.76 24.92 -36.83
C GLU A 120 24.60 23.69 -35.94
N LYS A 121 25.67 23.22 -35.30
CA LYS A 121 25.60 22.13 -34.31
C LYS A 121 24.85 22.54 -33.03
N CYS A 122 24.80 23.85 -32.76
CA CYS A 122 24.24 24.42 -31.55
C CYS A 122 22.96 25.25 -31.74
N GLU A 123 22.43 25.44 -32.94
CA GLU A 123 21.25 26.27 -33.21
C GLU A 123 20.45 25.60 -34.32
N VAL A 124 19.31 25.00 -33.96
CA VAL A 124 18.32 24.54 -34.93
C VAL A 124 17.60 25.78 -35.48
N LYS A 125 17.66 25.96 -36.79
CA LYS A 125 16.91 27.02 -37.49
C LYS A 125 15.43 26.62 -37.58
N GLU A 126 14.64 26.92 -36.56
CA GLU A 126 13.22 27.23 -36.69
C GLU A 126 12.68 27.92 -35.43
N SER A 127 11.52 28.58 -35.55
CA SER A 127 10.91 29.37 -34.47
C SER A 127 9.87 28.51 -33.73
N PRO A 128 9.84 28.48 -32.38
CA PRO A 128 10.59 29.32 -31.45
C PRO A 128 12.02 28.80 -31.18
N PRO A 129 12.97 29.67 -30.80
CA PRO A 129 14.35 29.28 -30.54
C PRO A 129 14.47 28.53 -29.21
N ARG A 130 14.13 27.23 -29.22
CA ARG A 130 14.29 26.32 -28.08
C ARG A 130 15.14 25.11 -28.46
N THR A 131 16.38 25.21 -28.01
CA THR A 131 17.33 24.11 -27.77
C THR A 131 18.16 23.64 -28.97
N ILE A 132 19.43 24.01 -28.87
CA ILE A 132 20.65 23.34 -29.34
C ILE A 132 20.48 21.80 -29.42
N LYS A 133 20.56 21.22 -30.63
CA LYS A 133 20.32 19.78 -30.90
C LYS A 133 21.06 18.84 -29.94
N GLU A 134 22.36 19.06 -29.73
CA GLU A 134 23.13 18.18 -28.83
C GLU A 134 22.84 18.39 -27.34
N PHE A 135 22.42 19.59 -26.93
CA PHE A 135 21.99 19.82 -25.56
C PHE A 135 20.60 19.25 -25.32
N GLU A 136 19.71 19.32 -26.30
CA GLU A 136 18.40 18.67 -26.27
C GLU A 136 18.55 17.15 -26.13
N ASN A 137 19.42 16.53 -26.94
CA ASN A 137 19.79 15.11 -26.80
C ASN A 137 20.18 14.77 -25.34
N ILE A 138 20.98 15.62 -24.69
CA ILE A 138 21.39 15.43 -23.28
C ILE A 138 20.24 15.66 -22.29
N LEU A 139 19.40 16.68 -22.51
CA LEU A 139 18.24 16.98 -21.66
C LEU A 139 17.22 15.83 -21.68
N VAL A 140 16.95 15.27 -22.88
CA VAL A 140 16.07 14.13 -23.10
C VAL A 140 16.70 12.86 -22.52
N ALA A 141 17.93 12.50 -22.90
CA ALA A 141 18.59 11.26 -22.45
C ALA A 141 18.74 11.15 -20.92
N ARG A 142 18.75 12.29 -20.19
CA ARG A 142 18.83 12.32 -18.72
C ARG A 142 17.50 12.65 -18.03
N ASN A 143 16.41 12.87 -18.77
CA ASN A 143 15.11 13.34 -18.29
C ASN A 143 15.22 14.58 -17.39
N VAL A 144 16.05 15.55 -17.79
CA VAL A 144 16.41 16.71 -16.95
C VAL A 144 15.19 17.59 -16.67
N VAL A 145 14.37 17.87 -17.68
CA VAL A 145 13.19 18.75 -17.52
C VAL A 145 12.21 18.17 -16.48
N VAL A 146 11.92 16.87 -16.57
CA VAL A 146 11.04 16.17 -15.63
C VAL A 146 11.63 16.24 -14.21
N LYS A 147 12.91 15.89 -14.02
CA LYS A 147 13.57 15.92 -12.70
C LYS A 147 13.66 17.32 -12.09
N LEU A 148 13.83 18.37 -12.90
CA LEU A 148 13.82 19.75 -12.40
C LEU A 148 12.41 20.20 -12.02
N ASN A 149 11.37 19.74 -12.73
CA ASN A 149 9.98 20.02 -12.39
C ASN A 149 9.52 19.23 -11.14
N GLU A 150 9.98 17.99 -10.97
CA GLU A 150 9.86 17.20 -9.73
C GLU A 150 10.54 17.94 -8.55
N LEU A 151 11.74 18.48 -8.76
CA LEU A 151 12.46 19.23 -7.75
C LEU A 151 11.74 20.52 -7.34
N GLU A 152 11.20 21.30 -8.29
CA GLU A 152 10.36 22.47 -7.95
C GLU A 152 9.13 22.04 -7.14
N SER A 153 8.44 20.96 -7.56
CA SER A 153 7.28 20.42 -6.81
C SER A 153 7.65 20.03 -5.37
N LEU A 154 8.82 19.42 -5.16
CA LEU A 154 9.33 19.06 -3.83
C LEU A 154 9.73 20.29 -3.01
N ILE A 155 10.26 21.34 -3.64
CA ILE A 155 10.59 22.62 -2.99
C ILE A 155 9.32 23.34 -2.55
N ASP A 156 8.28 23.35 -3.38
CA ASP A 156 6.97 23.91 -3.07
C ASP A 156 6.32 23.17 -1.91
N ASP A 157 6.24 21.82 -1.98
CA ASP A 157 5.75 20.95 -0.89
C ASP A 157 6.51 21.23 0.43
N ALA A 158 7.85 21.35 0.38
CA ALA A 158 8.68 21.64 1.54
C ALA A 158 8.59 23.11 2.01
N SER A 159 8.19 24.04 1.14
CA SER A 159 7.92 25.43 1.51
C SER A 159 6.57 25.56 2.22
N ALA A 160 5.56 24.80 1.78
CA ALA A 160 4.25 24.74 2.42
C ALA A 160 4.39 24.18 3.84
N ARG A 161 4.98 22.98 3.99
CA ARG A 161 5.23 22.36 5.30
C ARG A 161 6.00 23.25 6.28
N ARG A 162 6.91 24.11 5.81
CA ARG A 162 7.64 25.09 6.64
C ARG A 162 6.82 26.32 7.04
N LYS A 163 5.80 26.70 6.25
CA LYS A 163 4.83 27.75 6.61
C LYS A 163 3.80 27.22 7.61
N ASP A 164 3.41 25.96 7.46
CA ASP A 164 2.43 25.29 8.32
C ASP A 164 3.03 24.83 9.66
N ALA A 165 4.36 24.63 9.72
CA ALA A 165 5.08 24.28 10.94
C ALA A 165 5.15 25.46 11.91
N SER A 166 4.82 25.22 13.18
CA SER A 166 5.01 26.20 14.25
C SER A 166 6.50 26.41 14.56
N SER A 167 6.85 27.54 15.15
CA SER A 167 8.24 27.92 15.48
C SER A 167 8.94 27.02 16.51
N SER A 168 8.23 26.03 17.07
CA SER A 168 8.76 25.02 17.98
C SER A 168 9.04 23.66 17.30
N ALA A 169 8.89 23.56 15.98
CA ALA A 169 9.16 22.33 15.25
C ALA A 169 10.64 21.96 15.30
N VAL A 170 10.94 20.70 15.67
CA VAL A 170 12.30 20.16 15.69
C VAL A 170 12.91 20.18 14.28
N GLU A 171 14.16 20.61 14.16
CA GLU A 171 14.87 20.63 12.88
C GLU A 171 14.94 19.23 12.27
N PRO A 172 14.54 19.03 11.00
CA PRO A 172 14.46 17.71 10.40
C PRO A 172 15.85 17.09 10.23
N ILE A 173 16.05 15.92 10.84
CA ILE A 173 17.28 15.14 10.72
C ILE A 173 17.51 14.78 9.22
N PRO A 174 18.70 15.05 8.65
CA PRO A 174 18.95 14.80 7.24
C PRO A 174 19.04 13.29 6.95
N PRO A 175 18.62 12.83 5.76
CA PRO A 175 18.40 11.41 5.45
C PRO A 175 19.65 10.52 5.54
N HIS A 176 20.85 11.10 5.46
CA HIS A 176 22.11 10.36 5.60
C HIS A 176 22.49 10.05 7.07
N LEU A 177 21.81 10.65 8.04
CA LEU A 177 21.95 10.36 9.47
C LEU A 177 20.79 9.49 10.01
N LEU A 178 19.79 9.17 9.18
CA LEU A 178 18.69 8.31 9.58
C LEU A 178 19.15 6.85 9.66
N PRO A 179 18.84 6.13 10.75
CA PRO A 179 19.16 4.71 10.84
C PRO A 179 18.28 3.89 9.87
N PRO A 180 18.80 2.79 9.28
CA PRO A 180 18.07 1.96 8.32
C PRO A 180 16.64 1.54 8.71
N PRO A 181 16.32 1.12 9.96
CA PRO A 181 14.95 0.75 10.31
C PRO A 181 13.96 1.92 10.22
N THR A 182 14.38 3.16 10.42
CA THR A 182 13.52 4.35 10.28
C THR A 182 13.22 4.65 8.82
N ILE A 183 14.18 4.44 7.92
CA ILE A 183 13.98 4.57 6.47
C ILE A 183 12.97 3.49 6.00
N LEU A 184 13.20 2.24 6.41
CA LEU A 184 12.32 1.12 6.08
C LEU A 184 10.89 1.34 6.60
N SER A 185 10.71 1.75 7.86
CA SER A 185 9.38 1.99 8.42
C SER A 185 8.67 3.19 7.79
N ALA A 186 9.41 4.24 7.43
CA ALA A 186 8.88 5.39 6.70
C ALA A 186 8.38 5.03 5.28
N HIS A 187 9.01 4.06 4.62
CA HIS A 187 8.56 3.54 3.32
C HIS A 187 7.41 2.53 3.42
N LEU A 188 7.40 1.67 4.45
CA LEU A 188 6.33 0.68 4.62
C LEU A 188 5.04 1.29 5.20
N SER A 189 5.13 2.30 6.07
CA SER A 189 3.97 2.89 6.75
C SER A 189 2.87 3.40 5.78
N PRO A 190 3.17 4.16 4.71
CA PRO A 190 2.16 4.58 3.72
C PRO A 190 1.47 3.43 2.99
N ALA A 191 2.18 2.30 2.78
CA ALA A 191 1.61 1.11 2.14
C ALA A 191 0.77 0.27 3.12
N LEU A 192 1.17 0.19 4.38
CA LEU A 192 0.49 -0.61 5.41
C LEU A 192 -0.73 0.10 6.01
N ALA A 193 -0.74 1.44 6.11
CA ALA A 193 -1.83 2.19 6.73
C ALA A 193 -3.22 1.95 6.10
N PRO A 194 -3.39 1.87 4.76
CA PRO A 194 -4.67 1.49 4.14
C PRO A 194 -5.10 0.04 4.44
N HIS A 195 -4.16 -0.88 4.58
CA HIS A 195 -4.47 -2.26 4.97
C HIS A 195 -4.89 -2.34 6.43
N GLN A 196 -4.22 -1.62 7.32
CA GLN A 196 -4.55 -1.54 8.74
C GLN A 196 -5.95 -0.93 8.96
N SER A 197 -6.29 0.16 8.27
CA SER A 197 -7.62 0.77 8.38
C SER A 197 -8.73 -0.14 7.85
N LEU A 198 -8.50 -0.84 6.73
CA LEU A 198 -9.43 -1.83 6.18
C LEU A 198 -9.65 -3.00 7.15
N LEU A 199 -8.59 -3.55 7.74
CA LEU A 199 -8.68 -4.65 8.70
C LEU A 199 -9.38 -4.22 10.00
N ASN A 200 -9.09 -3.02 10.51
CA ASN A 200 -9.78 -2.45 11.66
C ASN A 200 -11.28 -2.26 11.39
N ALA A 201 -11.66 -1.75 10.21
CA ALA A 201 -13.06 -1.58 9.83
C ALA A 201 -13.81 -2.92 9.71
N LYS A 202 -13.17 -3.95 9.13
CA LYS A 202 -13.71 -5.32 9.09
C LYS A 202 -13.89 -5.89 10.50
N LEU A 203 -12.88 -5.77 11.36
CA LEU A 203 -12.91 -6.23 12.74
C LEU A 203 -14.02 -5.54 13.54
N GLN A 204 -14.19 -4.23 13.39
CA GLN A 204 -15.28 -3.49 14.04
C GLN A 204 -16.66 -3.96 13.55
N THR A 205 -16.80 -4.26 12.25
CA THR A 205 -18.04 -4.78 11.67
C THR A 205 -18.37 -6.19 12.16
N THR A 206 -17.39 -7.09 12.24
CA THR A 206 -17.63 -8.45 12.76
C THR A 206 -17.91 -8.43 14.26
N GLN A 207 -17.26 -7.54 15.03
CA GLN A 207 -17.54 -7.37 16.45
C GLN A 207 -18.96 -6.84 16.71
N SER A 208 -19.46 -5.88 15.94
CA SER A 208 -20.84 -5.39 16.09
C SER A 208 -21.88 -6.44 15.67
N GLN A 209 -21.63 -7.20 14.60
CA GLN A 209 -22.47 -8.33 14.20
C GLN A 209 -22.50 -9.43 15.28
N ASN A 210 -21.35 -9.81 15.83
CA ASN A 210 -21.26 -10.80 16.89
C ASN A 210 -21.97 -10.36 18.18
N ALA A 211 -21.93 -9.06 18.53
CA ALA A 211 -22.68 -8.52 19.65
C ALA A 211 -24.20 -8.68 19.45
N LEU A 212 -24.73 -8.26 18.28
CA LEU A 212 -26.14 -8.40 17.94
C LEU A 212 -26.61 -9.87 17.93
N LEU A 213 -25.79 -10.78 17.39
CA LEU A 213 -26.10 -12.22 17.41
C LEU A 213 -26.09 -12.80 18.83
N ALA A 214 -25.13 -12.41 19.67
CA ALA A 214 -25.08 -12.85 21.06
C ALA A 214 -26.27 -12.32 21.89
N ASP A 215 -26.73 -11.11 21.60
CA ASP A 215 -27.94 -10.55 22.22
C ASP A 215 -29.20 -11.29 21.76
N HIS A 216 -29.30 -11.64 20.48
CA HIS A 216 -30.40 -12.45 19.95
C HIS A 216 -30.46 -13.85 20.57
N VAL A 217 -29.32 -14.55 20.64
CA VAL A 217 -29.24 -15.89 21.26
C VAL A 217 -29.61 -15.84 22.74
N ARG A 218 -29.17 -14.82 23.49
CA ARG A 218 -29.57 -14.64 24.89
C ARG A 218 -31.08 -14.37 25.04
N GLY A 219 -31.68 -13.63 24.11
CA GLY A 219 -33.14 -13.45 24.04
C GLY A 219 -33.88 -14.77 23.78
N GLN A 220 -33.42 -15.55 22.79
CA GLN A 220 -34.01 -16.86 22.46
C GLN A 220 -33.92 -17.86 23.63
N HIS A 221 -32.79 -17.88 24.35
CA HIS A 221 -32.64 -18.74 25.53
C HIS A 221 -33.63 -18.38 26.63
N ALA A 222 -33.82 -17.09 26.93
CA ALA A 222 -34.80 -16.64 27.93
C ALA A 222 -36.25 -16.93 27.51
N GLU A 223 -36.57 -16.83 26.22
CA GLU A 223 -37.89 -17.23 25.68
C GLU A 223 -38.12 -18.75 25.79
N ILE A 224 -37.10 -19.57 25.51
CA ILE A 224 -37.17 -21.03 25.69
C ILE A 224 -37.37 -21.39 27.16
N GLU A 225 -36.67 -20.75 28.09
CA GLU A 225 -36.82 -20.99 29.54
C GLU A 225 -38.25 -20.66 30.03
N ASP A 226 -38.84 -19.54 29.59
CA ASP A 226 -40.24 -19.18 29.90
C ASP A 226 -41.25 -20.16 29.27
N LEU A 227 -41.05 -20.56 28.00
CA LEU A 227 -41.91 -21.53 27.33
C LEU A 227 -41.86 -22.91 27.98
N LEU A 228 -40.66 -23.37 28.41
CA LEU A 228 -40.50 -24.62 29.15
C LEU A 228 -41.19 -24.56 30.51
N ALA A 229 -41.01 -23.48 31.28
CA ALA A 229 -41.69 -23.30 32.56
C ALA A 229 -43.23 -23.33 32.44
N ARG A 230 -43.78 -22.72 31.38
CA ARG A 230 -45.22 -22.76 31.07
C ARG A 230 -45.70 -24.16 30.68
N LEU A 231 -44.90 -24.91 29.91
CA LEU A 231 -45.22 -26.29 29.53
C LEU A 231 -45.14 -27.25 30.72
N GLU A 232 -44.16 -27.07 31.62
CA GLU A 232 -44.06 -27.84 32.86
C GLU A 232 -45.27 -27.59 33.76
N ALA A 233 -45.66 -26.33 33.98
CA ALA A 233 -46.86 -25.96 34.72
C ALA A 233 -48.13 -26.57 34.10
N ALA A 234 -48.34 -26.44 32.79
CA ALA A 234 -49.48 -27.03 32.10
C ALA A 234 -49.48 -28.58 32.17
N ALA A 235 -48.31 -29.21 32.13
CA ALA A 235 -48.18 -30.66 32.28
C ALA A 235 -48.46 -31.12 33.72
N ASP A 236 -48.14 -30.32 34.73
CA ASP A 236 -48.52 -30.56 36.13
C ASP A 236 -50.01 -30.32 36.37
N ASP A 237 -50.61 -29.30 35.76
CA ASP A 237 -52.06 -29.07 35.78
C ASP A 237 -52.83 -30.25 35.16
N VAL A 238 -52.39 -30.78 34.01
CA VAL A 238 -52.98 -31.98 33.40
C VAL A 238 -52.78 -33.22 34.28
N ARG A 239 -51.60 -33.39 34.89
CA ARG A 239 -51.35 -34.47 35.87
C ARG A 239 -52.25 -34.35 37.11
N SER A 240 -52.49 -33.12 37.59
CA SER A 240 -53.37 -32.81 38.71
C SER A 240 -54.83 -33.10 38.38
N ALA A 241 -55.31 -32.62 37.23
CA ALA A 241 -56.66 -32.88 36.71
C ALA A 241 -56.91 -34.39 36.53
N ASN A 242 -55.93 -35.13 35.99
CA ASN A 242 -56.04 -36.59 35.84
C ASN A 242 -56.11 -37.30 37.20
N ARG A 243 -55.33 -36.88 38.21
CA ARG A 243 -55.44 -37.41 39.59
C ARG A 243 -56.82 -37.12 40.20
N ALA A 244 -57.35 -35.92 40.02
CA ALA A 244 -58.68 -35.55 40.51
C ALA A 244 -59.79 -36.36 39.82
N LEU A 245 -59.72 -36.50 38.48
CA LEU A 245 -60.62 -37.34 37.72
C LEU A 245 -60.52 -38.82 38.10
N GLY A 246 -59.32 -39.33 38.40
CA GLY A 246 -59.12 -40.71 38.84
C GLY A 246 -59.86 -41.04 40.15
N ALA A 247 -59.87 -40.11 41.12
CA ALA A 247 -60.61 -40.27 42.37
C ALA A 247 -62.13 -40.29 42.15
N VAL A 248 -62.65 -39.42 41.28
CA VAL A 248 -64.09 -39.38 40.96
C VAL A 248 -64.50 -40.55 40.05
N ALA A 249 -63.63 -40.97 39.13
CA ALA A 249 -63.88 -42.09 38.22
C ALA A 249 -63.99 -43.43 38.95
N SER A 250 -63.28 -43.65 40.08
CA SER A 250 -63.51 -44.84 40.89
C SER A 250 -64.88 -44.83 41.56
N GLN A 251 -65.36 -43.67 42.03
CA GLN A 251 -66.69 -43.51 42.63
C GLN A 251 -67.80 -43.73 41.59
N ILE A 252 -67.68 -43.08 40.42
CA ILE A 252 -68.62 -43.29 39.30
C ILE A 252 -68.58 -44.74 38.80
N ALA A 253 -67.42 -45.41 38.82
CA ALA A 253 -67.33 -46.83 38.46
C ALA A 253 -67.95 -47.78 39.50
N GLU A 254 -68.08 -47.37 40.76
CA GLU A 254 -68.84 -48.10 41.78
C GLU A 254 -70.33 -47.82 41.64
N GLU A 255 -70.76 -46.56 41.54
CA GLU A 255 -72.16 -46.18 41.26
C GLU A 255 -72.70 -46.82 39.98
N ALA A 256 -71.89 -46.92 38.92
CA ALA A 256 -72.28 -47.59 37.67
C ALA A 256 -72.38 -49.12 37.81
N ARG A 257 -71.61 -49.76 38.70
CA ARG A 257 -71.78 -51.20 38.99
C ARG A 257 -73.07 -51.44 39.78
N ASP A 258 -73.32 -50.61 40.79
CA ASP A 258 -74.53 -50.71 41.62
C ASP A 258 -75.80 -50.43 40.79
N ALA A 259 -75.74 -49.47 39.86
CA ALA A 259 -76.82 -49.19 38.91
C ALA A 259 -77.11 -50.37 37.95
N VAL A 260 -76.10 -51.13 37.54
CA VAL A 260 -76.26 -52.32 36.67
C VAL A 260 -76.79 -53.54 37.44
N VAL A 261 -76.52 -53.64 38.74
CA VAL A 261 -77.11 -54.67 39.62
C VAL A 261 -78.53 -54.31 40.06
N GLY A 262 -78.91 -53.03 39.97
CA GLY A 262 -80.19 -52.48 40.42
C GLY A 262 -81.39 -52.57 39.45
N THR A 263 -81.24 -53.12 38.24
CA THR A 263 -82.33 -53.26 37.26
C THR A 263 -82.94 -54.68 37.26
N PRO A 264 -84.21 -54.86 37.68
CA PRO A 264 -84.94 -56.13 37.56
C PRO A 264 -85.52 -56.37 36.15
#